data_AF-A0A9D7GZW6-F1
#
_entry.id   AF-A0A9D7GZW6-F1
#
_cell.length_a   1.000
_cell.length_b   1.000
_cell.length_c   1.000
_cell.angle_alpha   90.00
_cell.angle_beta   90.00
_cell.angle_gamma   90.00
#
_symmetry.space_group_name_H-M   'P 1'
#
loop_
_entity.id
_entity.type
_entity.pdbx_description
1 polymer ?
#
loop_
_entity_poly.entity_id
_entity_poly.type
_entity_poly.pdbx_seq_one_letter_code
_entity_poly.pdbx_strand_id
1 'polypeptide(L)'
;MFTSSIAQSSEAFNAETERADAMVVEATVYWGEGVLAVRHLERGETLTLGESDDCDVLVAGLAEPIRVEHGEGGVHVLPGAATAMSLDGSVREPAPFELRAEHRAELLAGAFSVQLRVVPAGKAAPLSLADRVKEGALATIGVSFLVHASVVATLAFFMPALGQDDSEALDRDRMYAMKAMLDAAAVREQDRVEEAMTEPSPANQGASSGGGRAQMRRAPWASPMLARKGTMRRRATRNRTR
;
A
#
# COMPACT_ATOMS: atom_id res chain seq x y z
N MET A 1 -36.75 22.88 14.55
CA MET A 1 -37.41 22.10 13.48
C MET A 1 -36.84 22.61 12.16
N PHE A 2 -35.90 21.87 11.56
CA PHE A 2 -35.35 22.18 10.25
C PHE A 2 -35.84 21.11 9.28
N THR A 3 -36.71 21.49 8.36
CA THR A 3 -37.19 20.67 7.24
C THR A 3 -36.15 20.74 6.13
N SER A 4 -35.37 19.67 5.95
CA SER A 4 -34.50 19.47 4.79
C SER A 4 -35.31 18.92 3.63
N SER A 5 -35.61 19.79 2.65
CA SER A 5 -36.05 19.39 1.31
C SER A 5 -34.80 18.99 0.51
N ILE A 6 -34.56 17.69 0.36
CA ILE A 6 -33.68 17.14 -0.68
C ILE A 6 -34.60 16.87 -1.87
N ALA A 7 -34.77 17.89 -2.71
CA ALA A 7 -35.48 17.77 -3.96
C ALA A 7 -34.53 17.17 -5.02
N GLN A 8 -34.83 15.95 -5.45
CA GLN A 8 -34.87 15.51 -6.84
C GLN A 8 -34.01 16.35 -7.82
N SER A 9 -32.77 15.91 -8.05
CA SER A 9 -31.93 16.43 -9.13
C SER A 9 -30.99 15.34 -9.68
N SER A 10 -31.55 14.20 -10.12
CA SER A 10 -30.75 13.16 -10.79
C SER A 10 -31.36 12.57 -12.06
N GLU A 11 -32.63 12.83 -12.39
CA GLU A 11 -33.27 12.18 -13.56
C GLU A 11 -33.15 12.96 -14.87
N ALA A 12 -32.93 14.28 -14.83
CA ALA A 12 -32.96 15.09 -16.04
C ALA A 12 -31.65 15.10 -16.86
N PHE A 13 -30.52 14.64 -16.30
CA PHE A 13 -29.22 14.70 -16.98
C PHE A 13 -28.84 13.43 -17.75
N ASN A 14 -29.60 12.34 -17.60
CA ASN A 14 -29.25 11.03 -18.18
C ASN A 14 -30.02 10.67 -19.45
N ALA A 15 -31.19 11.25 -19.69
CA ALA A 15 -32.08 10.86 -20.79
C ALA A 15 -31.47 11.06 -22.19
N GLU A 16 -30.51 11.98 -22.36
CA GLU A 16 -29.90 12.25 -23.66
C GLU A 16 -28.71 11.33 -23.99
N THR A 17 -28.18 10.64 -22.97
CA THR A 17 -26.97 9.80 -23.04
C THR A 17 -27.29 8.32 -23.04
N GLU A 18 -28.56 7.90 -23.12
CA GLU A 18 -28.94 6.49 -23.13
C GLU A 18 -29.43 6.07 -24.53
N ARG A 19 -28.99 4.90 -24.99
CA ARG A 19 -29.46 4.19 -26.18
C ARG A 19 -30.54 3.21 -25.74
N ALA A 20 -31.79 3.58 -25.95
CA ALA A 20 -32.93 2.71 -25.66
C ALA A 20 -32.99 1.45 -26.55
N ASP A 21 -32.18 1.40 -27.63
CA ASP A 21 -32.13 0.30 -28.60
C ASP A 21 -31.21 -0.86 -28.19
N ALA A 22 -30.38 -0.70 -27.16
CA ALA A 22 -29.46 -1.74 -26.70
C ALA A 22 -29.49 -1.87 -25.18
N MET A 23 -29.43 -3.09 -24.67
CA MET A 23 -29.26 -3.39 -23.25
C MET A 23 -27.84 -3.85 -23.00
N VAL A 24 -27.25 -3.43 -21.89
CA VAL A 24 -25.93 -3.85 -21.42
C VAL A 24 -26.01 -4.34 -20.00
N VAL A 25 -25.07 -5.20 -19.60
CA VAL A 25 -24.94 -5.61 -18.21
C VAL A 25 -23.98 -4.68 -17.51
N GLU A 26 -24.45 -3.94 -16.52
CA GLU A 26 -23.58 -3.22 -15.62
C GLU A 26 -23.19 -4.11 -14.44
N ALA A 27 -21.89 -4.39 -14.33
CA ALA A 27 -21.27 -5.07 -13.21
C ALA A 27 -20.47 -4.05 -12.39
N THR A 28 -20.95 -3.78 -11.17
CA THR A 28 -20.24 -2.92 -10.23
C THR A 28 -19.61 -3.76 -9.14
N VAL A 29 -18.29 -3.67 -8.99
CA VAL A 29 -17.48 -4.38 -8.01
C VAL A 29 -17.14 -3.44 -6.87
N TYR A 30 -17.43 -3.87 -5.65
CA TYR A 30 -17.18 -3.11 -4.43
C TYR A 30 -16.19 -3.84 -3.52
N TRP A 31 -15.49 -3.07 -2.71
CA TRP A 31 -14.75 -3.53 -1.55
C TRP A 31 -15.15 -2.69 -0.34
N GLY A 32 -15.87 -3.32 0.59
CA GLY A 32 -16.62 -2.58 1.62
C GLY A 32 -17.62 -1.63 0.98
N GLU A 33 -17.47 -0.32 1.25
CA GLU A 33 -18.32 0.74 0.68
C GLU A 33 -17.73 1.37 -0.59
N GLY A 34 -16.48 1.05 -0.93
CA GLY A 34 -15.78 1.63 -2.07
C GLY A 34 -16.09 0.90 -3.38
N VAL A 35 -16.36 1.65 -4.45
CA VAL A 35 -16.44 1.09 -5.82
C VAL A 35 -15.02 0.88 -6.34
N LEU A 36 -14.68 -0.36 -6.68
CA LEU A 36 -13.39 -0.71 -7.30
C LEU A 36 -13.45 -0.62 -8.82
N ALA A 37 -14.52 -1.13 -9.42
CA ALA A 37 -14.68 -1.16 -10.86
C ALA A 37 -16.15 -1.12 -11.25
N VAL A 38 -16.45 -0.48 -12.37
CA VAL A 38 -17.73 -0.58 -13.09
C VAL A 38 -17.39 -1.07 -14.49
N ARG A 39 -18.03 -2.15 -14.91
CA ARG A 39 -17.90 -2.73 -16.26
C ARG A 39 -19.26 -2.84 -16.91
N HIS A 40 -19.35 -2.39 -18.15
CA HIS A 40 -20.52 -2.59 -19.00
C HIS A 40 -20.18 -3.70 -19.98
N LEU A 41 -20.95 -4.79 -19.98
CA LEU A 41 -20.79 -5.89 -20.93
C LEU A 41 -21.78 -5.72 -22.08
N GLU A 42 -21.24 -5.59 -23.27
CA GLU A 42 -22.00 -5.66 -24.51
C GLU A 42 -22.38 -7.11 -24.85
N ARG A 43 -23.25 -7.28 -25.84
CA ARG A 43 -23.70 -8.60 -26.28
C ARG A 43 -22.53 -9.36 -26.92
N GLY A 44 -22.30 -10.58 -26.46
CA GLY A 44 -21.18 -11.43 -26.85
C GLY A 44 -19.97 -11.32 -25.91
N GLU A 45 -19.97 -10.39 -24.95
CA GLU A 45 -18.89 -10.23 -23.99
C GLU A 45 -19.08 -11.12 -22.77
N THR A 46 -17.95 -11.40 -22.12
CA THR A 46 -17.87 -12.14 -20.87
C THR A 46 -17.03 -11.34 -19.89
N LEU A 47 -17.46 -11.31 -18.63
CA LEU A 47 -16.69 -10.77 -17.51
C LEU A 47 -16.30 -11.91 -16.58
N THR A 48 -15.02 -12.03 -16.26
CA THR A 48 -14.49 -12.97 -15.27
C THR A 48 -13.93 -12.21 -14.06
N LEU A 49 -14.37 -12.59 -12.86
CA LEU A 49 -13.84 -12.08 -11.59
C LEU A 49 -13.21 -13.21 -10.80
N GLY A 50 -11.95 -13.07 -10.42
CA GLY A 50 -11.22 -14.13 -9.71
C GLY A 50 -9.77 -13.74 -9.39
N GLU A 51 -8.99 -14.69 -8.89
CA GLU A 51 -7.59 -14.46 -8.50
C GLU A 51 -6.58 -14.68 -9.63
N SER A 52 -7.02 -15.26 -10.74
CA SER A 52 -6.14 -15.69 -11.82
C SER A 52 -5.83 -14.54 -12.79
N ASP A 53 -4.66 -14.60 -13.43
CA ASP A 53 -4.19 -13.55 -14.36
C ASP A 53 -5.05 -13.43 -15.63
N ASP A 54 -5.91 -14.41 -15.91
CA ASP A 54 -6.89 -14.42 -17.00
C ASP A 54 -8.23 -13.78 -16.61
N CYS A 55 -8.36 -13.26 -15.38
CA CYS A 55 -9.57 -12.57 -14.92
C CYS A 55 -9.57 -11.09 -15.34
N ASP A 56 -10.72 -10.59 -15.79
CA ASP A 56 -10.90 -9.17 -16.14
C ASP A 56 -10.81 -8.24 -14.91
N VAL A 57 -11.21 -8.76 -13.74
CA VAL A 57 -11.11 -8.08 -12.46
C VAL A 57 -10.52 -9.04 -11.43
N LEU A 58 -9.37 -8.64 -10.88
CA LEU A 58 -8.69 -9.41 -9.85
C LEU A 58 -9.41 -9.26 -8.50
N VAL A 59 -9.97 -10.34 -7.99
CA VAL A 59 -10.72 -10.40 -6.73
C VAL A 59 -10.17 -11.54 -5.87
N ALA A 60 -9.57 -11.17 -4.73
CA ALA A 60 -9.01 -12.12 -3.78
C ALA A 60 -10.08 -12.84 -2.95
N GLY A 61 -9.80 -14.08 -2.57
CA GLY A 61 -10.66 -14.96 -1.78
C GLY A 61 -11.64 -15.79 -2.60
N LEU A 62 -11.57 -15.77 -3.94
CA LEU A 62 -12.43 -16.56 -4.82
C LEU A 62 -11.73 -17.88 -5.22
N ALA A 63 -12.22 -18.99 -4.68
CA ALA A 63 -11.75 -20.33 -5.05
C ALA A 63 -12.09 -20.68 -6.51
N GLU A 64 -13.23 -20.17 -7.00
CA GLU A 64 -13.66 -20.29 -8.40
C GLU A 64 -14.08 -18.91 -8.90
N PRO A 65 -13.75 -18.56 -10.15
CA PRO A 65 -14.09 -17.26 -10.69
C PRO A 65 -15.60 -17.12 -10.89
N ILE A 66 -16.11 -15.92 -10.62
CA ILE A 66 -17.46 -15.53 -11.03
C ILE A 66 -17.40 -15.21 -12.51
N ARG A 67 -18.32 -15.77 -13.29
CA ARG A 67 -18.43 -15.46 -14.72
C ARG A 67 -19.80 -14.88 -15.06
N VAL A 68 -19.80 -13.80 -15.80
CA VAL A 68 -21.01 -13.16 -16.33
C VAL A 68 -20.89 -13.14 -17.85
N GLU A 69 -21.81 -13.81 -18.53
CA GLU A 69 -21.83 -13.92 -19.98
C GLU A 69 -23.08 -13.23 -20.53
N HIS A 70 -22.91 -12.27 -21.44
CA HIS A 70 -24.04 -11.63 -22.12
C HIS A 70 -24.23 -12.29 -23.49
N GLY A 71 -24.99 -13.38 -23.53
CA GLY A 71 -25.22 -14.17 -24.75
C GLY A 71 -26.39 -13.68 -25.60
N GLU A 72 -26.69 -14.41 -26.68
CA GLU A 72 -27.88 -14.15 -27.49
C GLU A 72 -29.20 -14.43 -26.76
N GLY A 73 -29.19 -15.38 -25.82
CA GLY A 73 -30.35 -15.79 -25.04
C GLY A 73 -30.60 -15.00 -23.76
N GLY A 74 -29.76 -14.00 -23.47
CA GLY A 74 -29.82 -13.23 -22.22
C GLY A 74 -28.49 -13.24 -21.47
N VAL A 75 -28.56 -12.88 -20.19
CA VAL A 75 -27.38 -12.73 -19.33
C VAL A 75 -27.29 -13.93 -18.41
N HIS A 76 -26.23 -14.73 -18.56
CA HIS A 76 -25.99 -15.89 -17.73
C HIS A 76 -24.93 -15.57 -16.69
N VAL A 77 -25.27 -15.80 -15.42
CA VAL A 77 -24.36 -15.58 -14.30
C VAL A 77 -24.00 -16.94 -13.72
N LEU A 78 -22.71 -17.26 -13.69
CA LEU A 78 -22.14 -18.44 -13.05
C LEU A 78 -21.45 -17.99 -11.76
N PRO A 79 -22.11 -18.16 -10.59
CA PRO A 79 -21.48 -17.87 -9.31
C PRO A 79 -20.38 -18.90 -9.01
N GLY A 80 -19.25 -18.46 -8.47
CA GLY A 80 -18.20 -19.38 -7.97
C GLY A 80 -18.64 -20.09 -6.69
N ALA A 81 -18.15 -21.31 -6.43
CA ALA A 81 -18.59 -22.19 -5.34
C ALA A 81 -18.57 -21.58 -3.91
N ALA A 82 -17.86 -20.48 -3.68
CA ALA A 82 -17.74 -19.81 -2.38
C ALA A 82 -18.50 -18.48 -2.27
N THR A 83 -19.40 -18.18 -3.21
CA THR A 83 -20.15 -16.92 -3.21
C THR A 83 -21.50 -17.05 -2.52
N ALA A 84 -21.81 -16.12 -1.63
CA ALA A 84 -23.19 -15.92 -1.19
C ALA A 84 -23.91 -15.06 -2.22
N MET A 85 -25.15 -15.41 -2.57
CA MET A 85 -25.87 -14.74 -3.65
C MET A 85 -27.22 -14.25 -3.15
N SER A 86 -27.64 -13.08 -3.61
CA SER A 86 -29.02 -12.64 -3.50
C SER A 86 -29.54 -12.15 -4.84
N LEU A 87 -30.80 -12.45 -5.11
CA LEU A 87 -31.54 -11.96 -6.28
C LEU A 87 -32.72 -11.16 -5.77
N ASP A 88 -32.78 -9.87 -6.09
CA ASP A 88 -33.80 -8.93 -5.63
C ASP A 88 -33.93 -8.90 -4.10
N GLY A 89 -32.80 -9.01 -3.40
CA GLY A 89 -32.72 -9.04 -1.94
C GLY A 89 -33.10 -10.39 -1.31
N SER A 90 -33.54 -11.37 -2.09
CA SER A 90 -33.78 -12.73 -1.60
C SER A 90 -32.49 -13.54 -1.67
N VAL A 91 -31.99 -13.98 -0.51
CA VAL A 91 -30.80 -14.85 -0.43
C VAL A 91 -31.08 -16.18 -1.13
N ARG A 92 -30.14 -16.62 -1.96
CA ARG A 92 -30.19 -17.86 -2.72
C ARG A 92 -28.87 -18.62 -2.60
N GLU A 93 -28.96 -19.94 -2.72
CA GLU A 93 -27.79 -20.78 -2.89
C GLU A 93 -27.09 -20.44 -4.22
N PRO A 94 -25.75 -20.47 -4.28
CA PRO A 94 -25.00 -20.19 -5.50
C PRO A 94 -25.30 -21.28 -6.54
N ALA A 95 -26.03 -20.89 -7.58
CA ALA A 95 -26.32 -21.73 -8.74
C ALA A 95 -26.38 -20.85 -10.00
N PRO A 96 -26.03 -21.38 -11.18
CA PRO A 96 -26.15 -20.63 -12.43
C PRO A 96 -27.59 -20.14 -12.66
N PHE A 97 -27.73 -18.88 -13.05
CA PHE A 97 -29.04 -18.27 -13.29
C PHE A 97 -29.00 -17.28 -14.45
N GLU A 98 -30.18 -16.98 -14.99
CA GLU A 98 -30.37 -15.95 -16.02
C GLU A 98 -30.80 -14.63 -15.35
N LEU A 99 -30.04 -13.55 -15.57
CA LEU A 99 -30.37 -12.22 -15.09
C LEU A 99 -31.22 -11.48 -16.14
N ARG A 100 -32.41 -11.04 -15.73
CA ARG A 100 -33.35 -10.25 -16.58
C ARG A 100 -33.25 -8.76 -16.27
N ALA A 101 -33.74 -7.93 -17.22
CA ALA A 101 -33.81 -6.46 -17.12
C ALA A 101 -34.27 -5.91 -15.76
N GLU A 102 -35.26 -6.56 -15.16
CA GLU A 102 -35.91 -6.08 -13.93
C GLU A 102 -35.23 -6.57 -12.64
N HIS A 103 -34.29 -7.51 -12.75
CA HIS A 103 -33.69 -8.16 -11.60
C HIS A 103 -32.34 -7.53 -11.26
N ARG A 104 -32.02 -7.48 -9.96
CA ARG A 104 -30.71 -7.12 -9.43
C ARG A 104 -30.12 -8.32 -8.73
N ALA A 105 -28.97 -8.78 -9.20
CA ALA A 105 -28.20 -9.77 -8.48
C ALA A 105 -27.07 -9.11 -7.68
N GLU A 106 -26.83 -9.64 -6.50
CA GLU A 106 -25.70 -9.28 -5.66
C GLU A 106 -24.98 -10.56 -5.24
N LEU A 107 -23.69 -10.63 -5.57
CA LEU A 107 -22.80 -11.73 -5.22
C LEU A 107 -21.78 -11.23 -4.19
N LEU A 108 -21.67 -11.93 -3.08
CA LEU A 108 -20.73 -11.65 -2.01
C LEU A 108 -19.61 -12.69 -2.04
N ALA A 109 -18.39 -12.20 -2.19
CA ALA A 109 -17.16 -12.96 -2.29
C ALA A 109 -16.19 -12.47 -1.20
N GLY A 110 -16.32 -13.00 0.02
CA GLY A 110 -15.52 -12.55 1.16
C GLY A 110 -15.75 -11.07 1.48
N ALA A 111 -14.73 -10.24 1.24
CA ALA A 111 -14.79 -8.79 1.48
C ALA A 111 -15.31 -7.98 0.26
N PHE A 112 -15.54 -8.66 -0.88
CA PHE A 112 -15.98 -8.03 -2.11
C PHE A 112 -17.47 -8.29 -2.34
N SER A 113 -18.16 -7.32 -2.93
CA SER A 113 -19.52 -7.51 -3.44
C SER A 113 -19.58 -7.13 -4.92
N VAL A 114 -20.29 -7.92 -5.71
CA VAL A 114 -20.50 -7.68 -7.13
C VAL A 114 -22.00 -7.49 -7.32
N GLN A 115 -22.39 -6.32 -7.81
CA GLN A 115 -23.77 -6.03 -8.14
C GLN A 115 -23.93 -6.05 -9.64
N LEU A 116 -24.89 -6.85 -10.11
CA LEU A 116 -25.21 -7.00 -11.52
C LEU A 116 -26.60 -6.46 -11.78
N ARG A 117 -26.71 -5.64 -12.81
CA ARG A 117 -27.97 -5.09 -13.32
C ARG A 117 -27.93 -5.04 -14.83
N VAL A 118 -29.08 -5.25 -15.45
CA VAL A 118 -29.24 -5.02 -16.89
C VAL A 118 -29.81 -3.62 -17.05
N VAL A 119 -29.10 -2.77 -17.79
CA VAL A 119 -29.43 -1.36 -17.98
C VAL A 119 -29.46 -1.01 -19.47
N PRO A 120 -30.19 0.03 -19.89
CA PRO A 120 -30.05 0.57 -21.23
C PRO A 120 -28.60 0.97 -21.50
N ALA A 121 -28.09 0.68 -22.69
CA ALA A 121 -26.74 1.01 -23.08
C ALA A 121 -26.53 2.53 -23.00
N GLY A 122 -25.51 3.00 -22.29
CA GLY A 122 -25.08 4.39 -22.42
C GLY A 122 -24.59 4.64 -23.86
N LYS A 123 -24.97 5.76 -24.46
CA LYS A 123 -24.25 6.34 -25.59
C LYS A 123 -22.81 6.55 -25.13
N ALA A 124 -21.85 6.03 -25.90
CA ALA A 124 -20.44 6.36 -25.71
C ALA A 124 -20.31 7.89 -25.72
N ALA A 125 -20.11 8.48 -24.53
CA ALA A 125 -19.83 9.90 -24.44
C ALA A 125 -18.55 10.15 -25.26
N PRO A 126 -18.55 11.11 -26.20
CA PRO A 126 -17.38 11.38 -27.02
C PRO A 126 -16.21 11.79 -26.11
N LEU A 127 -15.30 10.85 -25.88
CA LEU A 127 -14.11 10.91 -25.04
C LEU A 127 -14.41 11.23 -23.56
N SER A 128 -14.27 10.21 -22.71
CA SER A 128 -14.44 10.38 -21.27
C SER A 128 -13.37 11.34 -20.72
N LEU A 129 -13.69 12.07 -19.65
CA LEU A 129 -12.73 12.90 -18.92
C LEU A 129 -11.49 12.09 -18.50
N ALA A 130 -11.64 10.79 -18.24
CA ALA A 130 -10.56 9.88 -17.94
C ALA A 130 -9.62 9.64 -19.14
N ASP A 131 -10.14 9.61 -20.37
CA ASP A 131 -9.32 9.52 -21.58
C ASP A 131 -8.54 10.82 -21.82
N ARG A 132 -9.17 11.98 -21.58
CA ARG A 132 -8.50 13.29 -21.60
C ARG A 132 -7.46 13.44 -20.48
N VAL A 133 -7.71 12.83 -19.32
CA VAL A 133 -6.75 12.79 -18.20
C VAL A 133 -5.64 11.79 -18.47
N LYS A 134 -5.85 10.66 -19.15
CA LYS A 134 -4.76 9.75 -19.56
C LYS A 134 -3.84 10.39 -20.60
N GLU A 135 -4.44 11.07 -21.58
CA GLU A 135 -3.70 11.86 -22.59
C GLU A 135 -2.99 13.06 -21.93
N GLY A 136 -3.65 13.71 -20.97
CA GLY A 136 -3.10 14.79 -20.16
C GLY A 136 -2.05 14.34 -19.15
N ALA A 137 -2.14 13.12 -18.59
CA ALA A 137 -1.25 12.59 -17.56
C ALA A 137 0.15 12.38 -18.14
N LEU A 138 0.23 11.79 -19.35
CA LEU A 138 1.46 11.70 -20.12
C LEU A 138 2.07 13.08 -20.39
N ALA A 139 1.24 14.06 -20.76
CA ALA A 139 1.69 15.44 -20.96
C ALA A 139 2.21 16.07 -19.66
N THR A 140 1.53 15.91 -18.53
CA THR A 140 1.98 16.46 -17.23
C THR A 140 3.22 15.77 -16.68
N ILE A 141 3.36 14.44 -16.85
CA ILE A 141 4.57 13.72 -16.46
C ILE A 141 5.74 14.17 -17.33
N GLY A 142 5.52 14.32 -18.65
CA GLY A 142 6.53 14.84 -19.57
C GLY A 142 6.97 16.27 -19.23
N VAL A 143 6.02 17.16 -18.92
CA VAL A 143 6.33 18.55 -18.53
C VAL A 143 7.08 18.58 -17.20
N SER A 144 6.67 17.81 -16.20
CA SER A 144 7.38 17.73 -14.93
C SER A 144 8.81 17.23 -15.11
N PHE A 145 9.02 16.16 -15.88
CA PHE A 145 10.35 15.65 -16.18
C PHE A 145 11.21 16.70 -16.90
N LEU A 146 10.65 17.42 -17.88
CA LEU A 146 11.35 18.45 -18.62
C LEU A 146 11.76 19.64 -17.72
N VAL A 147 10.89 20.05 -16.80
CA VAL A 147 11.21 21.07 -15.79
C VAL A 147 12.37 20.58 -14.90
N HIS A 148 12.31 19.35 -14.39
CA HIS A 148 13.40 18.82 -13.55
C HIS A 148 14.71 18.67 -14.32
N ALA A 149 14.67 18.20 -15.56
CA ALA A 149 15.83 18.10 -16.43
C ALA A 149 16.46 19.48 -16.69
N SER A 150 15.65 20.53 -16.85
CA SER A 150 16.14 21.90 -17.04
C SER A 150 16.87 22.44 -15.80
N VAL A 151 16.42 22.10 -14.60
CA VAL A 151 17.09 22.48 -13.34
C VAL A 151 18.43 21.75 -13.20
N VAL A 152 18.47 20.46 -13.51
CA VAL A 152 19.73 19.68 -13.47
C VAL A 152 20.73 20.19 -14.51
N ALA A 153 20.26 20.50 -15.72
CA ALA A 153 21.11 21.03 -16.78
C ALA A 153 21.70 22.41 -16.43
N THR A 154 20.92 23.29 -15.78
CA THR A 154 21.43 24.58 -15.31
C THR A 154 22.45 24.42 -14.19
N LEU A 155 22.20 23.52 -13.22
CA LEU A 155 23.20 23.20 -12.19
C LEU A 155 24.49 22.64 -12.79
N ALA A 156 24.40 21.74 -13.77
CA ALA A 156 25.55 21.18 -14.46
C ALA A 156 26.32 22.24 -15.26
N PHE A 157 25.63 23.22 -15.85
CA PHE A 157 26.26 24.32 -16.59
C PHE A 157 27.01 25.30 -15.67
N PHE A 158 26.52 25.52 -14.45
CA PHE A 158 27.13 26.42 -13.47
C PHE A 158 28.10 25.75 -12.48
N MET A 159 28.16 24.42 -12.45
CA MET A 159 29.19 23.71 -11.68
C MET A 159 30.50 23.66 -12.48
N PRO A 160 31.59 24.29 -11.99
CA PRO A 160 32.91 24.15 -12.60
C PRO A 160 33.31 22.68 -12.61
N ALA A 161 33.95 22.21 -13.68
CA ALA A 161 34.44 20.84 -13.74
C ALA A 161 35.45 20.59 -12.61
N LEU A 162 35.02 19.91 -11.54
CA LEU A 162 35.89 19.43 -10.45
C LEU A 162 36.73 18.21 -10.88
N GLY A 163 36.85 17.96 -12.18
CA GLY A 163 37.39 16.73 -12.76
C GLY A 163 38.92 16.60 -12.73
N GLN A 164 39.65 17.57 -12.20
CA GLN A 164 41.11 17.51 -12.05
C GLN A 164 41.62 18.33 -10.86
N ASP A 165 40.88 18.39 -9.75
CA ASP A 165 41.53 18.87 -8.53
C ASP A 165 42.31 17.72 -7.91
N ASP A 166 43.58 17.97 -7.63
CA ASP A 166 44.63 17.03 -7.24
C ASP A 166 44.36 16.49 -5.83
N SER A 167 43.34 15.64 -5.70
CA SER A 167 42.89 15.08 -4.42
C SER A 167 43.98 14.28 -3.70
N GLU A 168 45.03 13.86 -4.42
CA GLU A 168 46.22 13.20 -3.86
C GLU A 168 47.27 14.18 -3.29
N ALA A 169 47.24 15.46 -3.65
CA ALA A 169 48.06 16.49 -3.01
C ALA A 169 47.44 16.95 -1.69
N LEU A 170 46.13 17.19 -1.66
CA LEU A 170 45.41 17.65 -0.47
C LEU A 170 45.41 16.63 0.69
N ASP A 171 45.44 15.33 0.40
CA ASP A 171 45.45 14.30 1.45
C ASP A 171 46.82 14.18 2.15
N ARG A 172 47.92 14.35 1.40
CA ARG A 172 49.28 14.35 1.97
C ARG A 172 49.50 15.49 2.95
N ASP A 173 49.06 16.70 2.63
CA ASP A 173 49.22 17.85 3.52
C ASP A 173 48.44 17.69 4.83
N ARG A 174 47.24 17.10 4.77
CA ARG A 174 46.45 16.76 5.97
C ARG A 174 47.13 15.69 6.81
N MET A 175 47.74 14.70 6.17
CA MET A 175 48.50 13.66 6.84
C MET A 175 49.72 14.26 7.59
N TYR A 176 50.44 15.20 6.97
CA TYR A 176 51.57 15.88 7.60
C TYR A 176 51.14 16.79 8.76
N ALA A 177 50.04 17.53 8.61
CA ALA A 177 49.50 18.36 9.69
C ALA A 177 49.08 17.52 10.90
N MET A 178 48.44 16.37 10.67
CA MET A 178 48.03 15.46 11.74
C MET A 178 49.24 14.84 12.46
N LYS A 179 50.28 14.47 11.70
CA LYS A 179 51.55 13.99 12.25
C LYS A 179 52.22 15.05 13.13
N ALA A 180 52.29 16.30 12.68
CA ALA A 180 52.88 17.39 13.46
C ALA A 180 52.14 17.64 14.78
N MET A 181 50.80 17.54 14.78
CA MET A 181 50.01 17.67 16.01
C MET A 181 50.25 16.51 16.98
N LEU A 182 50.35 15.27 16.48
CA LEU A 182 50.66 14.09 17.28
C LEU A 182 52.06 14.18 17.91
N ASP A 183 53.06 14.58 17.12
CA ASP A 183 54.43 14.77 17.61
C ASP A 183 54.49 15.89 18.66
N ALA A 184 53.79 17.00 18.45
CA ALA A 184 53.71 18.09 19.43
C ALA A 184 53.00 17.68 20.73
N ALA A 185 52.00 16.79 20.65
CA ALA A 185 51.32 16.25 21.82
C ALA A 185 52.23 15.25 22.58
N ALA A 186 52.99 14.43 21.85
CA ALA A 186 53.90 13.45 22.43
C ALA A 186 55.05 14.11 23.21
N VAL A 187 55.63 15.20 22.70
CA VAL A 187 56.70 15.95 23.40
C VAL A 187 56.21 16.51 24.73
N ARG A 188 55.00 17.12 24.76
CA ARG A 188 54.41 17.65 26.01
C ARG A 188 54.17 16.58 27.06
N GLU A 189 53.90 15.34 26.64
CA GLU A 189 53.73 14.23 27.56
C GLU A 189 55.08 13.71 28.07
N GLN A 190 56.11 13.68 27.23
CA GLN A 190 57.48 13.35 27.67
C GLN A 190 58.00 14.37 28.68
N ASP A 191 57.83 15.67 28.43
CA ASP A 191 58.25 16.73 29.36
C ASP A 191 57.54 16.57 30.73
N ARG A 192 56.25 16.24 30.73
CA ARG A 192 55.50 15.95 31.98
C ARG A 192 56.00 14.71 32.70
N VAL A 193 56.37 13.66 31.97
CA VAL A 193 56.91 12.41 32.54
C VAL A 193 58.31 12.65 33.12
N GLU A 194 59.16 13.43 32.44
CA GLU A 194 60.49 13.82 32.94
C GLU A 194 60.41 14.74 34.16
N GLU A 195 59.48 15.70 34.19
CA GLU A 195 59.18 16.53 35.37
C GLU A 195 58.68 15.68 36.55
N ALA A 196 57.79 14.71 36.30
CA ALA A 196 57.31 13.76 37.31
C ALA A 196 58.40 12.79 37.82
N MET A 197 59.45 12.54 37.03
CA MET A 197 60.62 11.76 37.45
C MET A 197 61.67 12.60 38.20
N THR A 198 61.64 13.93 38.06
CA THR A 198 62.63 14.84 38.66
C THR A 198 62.14 15.47 39.97
N GLU A 199 60.84 15.42 40.29
CA GLU A 199 60.34 15.77 41.62
C GLU A 199 60.58 14.65 42.66
N PRO A 200 61.23 14.92 43.81
CA PRO A 200 61.28 13.96 44.91
C PRO A 200 59.92 13.96 45.63
N SER A 201 59.09 12.95 45.36
CA SER A 201 57.82 12.76 46.05
C SER A 201 58.00 12.07 47.42
N PRO A 202 57.44 12.60 48.53
CA PRO A 202 57.39 11.91 49.81
C PRO A 202 56.29 10.82 49.76
N ALA A 203 56.66 9.63 50.20
CA ALA A 203 55.81 8.44 50.25
C ALA A 203 54.46 8.66 50.96
N ASN A 204 53.33 8.25 50.36
CA ASN A 204 52.49 7.17 50.90
C ASN A 204 51.30 6.76 50.00
N GLN A 205 51.09 5.43 49.93
CA GLN A 205 49.82 4.71 49.77
C GLN A 205 49.08 4.69 48.41
N GLY A 206 49.11 3.51 47.77
CA GLY A 206 47.94 2.97 47.05
C GLY A 206 48.17 2.55 45.60
N ALA A 207 48.91 1.47 45.36
CA ALA A 207 48.97 0.80 44.07
C ALA A 207 47.62 0.15 43.69
N SER A 208 47.15 0.32 42.45
CA SER A 208 46.73 -0.80 41.57
C SER A 208 46.16 -0.29 40.25
N SER A 209 46.78 -0.76 39.18
CA SER A 209 46.55 -0.53 37.76
C SER A 209 45.26 -1.15 37.21
N GLY A 210 44.71 -0.52 36.16
CA GLY A 210 44.37 -1.22 34.91
C GLY A 210 42.97 -1.84 34.76
N GLY A 211 42.16 -1.23 33.86
CA GLY A 211 41.32 -1.91 32.87
C GLY A 211 40.15 -2.77 33.35
N GLY A 212 38.93 -2.23 33.31
CA GLY A 212 37.70 -3.00 33.55
C GLY A 212 36.45 -2.41 32.90
N ARG A 213 36.19 -2.83 31.65
CA ARG A 213 34.90 -2.95 30.95
C ARG A 213 33.83 -1.85 31.15
N ALA A 214 33.53 -1.21 30.02
CA ALA A 214 32.27 -0.58 29.65
C ALA A 214 31.04 -1.09 30.45
N GLN A 215 30.55 -0.26 31.36
CA GLN A 215 29.23 -0.39 31.94
C GLN A 215 28.20 -0.04 30.86
N MET A 216 27.66 -1.08 30.22
CA MET A 216 26.48 -0.98 29.37
C MET A 216 25.29 -0.55 30.24
N ARG A 217 24.99 0.75 30.25
CA ARG A 217 23.77 1.32 30.82
C ARG A 217 22.57 0.78 30.04
N ARG A 218 21.94 -0.30 30.52
CA ARG A 218 20.57 -0.65 30.13
C ARG A 218 19.61 0.36 30.77
N ALA A 219 18.80 0.99 29.93
CA ALA A 219 17.72 1.87 30.33
C ALA A 219 16.64 1.10 31.13
N PRO A 220 15.89 1.79 32.00
CA PRO A 220 15.03 1.20 33.02
C PRO A 220 13.60 1.05 32.48
N TRP A 221 13.14 -0.17 32.24
CA TRP A 221 11.71 -0.42 32.02
C TRP A 221 11.23 -1.76 32.57
N ALA A 222 11.95 -2.39 33.49
CA ALA A 222 11.49 -3.63 34.11
C ALA A 222 11.37 -3.46 35.62
N SER A 223 10.23 -2.97 36.08
CA SER A 223 9.74 -3.30 37.42
C SER A 223 8.90 -4.57 37.36
N PRO A 224 9.15 -5.55 38.25
CA PRO A 224 8.35 -6.76 38.37
C PRO A 224 7.21 -6.55 39.37
N MET A 225 6.00 -7.02 39.07
CA MET A 225 5.01 -7.25 40.11
C MET A 225 4.04 -8.39 39.75
N LEU A 226 4.10 -9.41 40.60
CA LEU A 226 2.97 -10.20 41.12
C LEU A 226 2.35 -11.28 40.21
N ALA A 227 2.97 -12.44 40.28
CA ALA A 227 2.38 -13.71 40.71
C ALA A 227 0.84 -13.83 40.75
N ARG A 228 0.30 -14.83 40.03
CA ARG A 228 -0.70 -15.74 40.63
C ARG A 228 -0.75 -17.12 39.97
N LYS A 229 -0.50 -18.12 40.81
CA LYS A 229 -0.65 -19.58 40.64
C LYS A 229 -2.10 -19.99 40.32
N GLY A 230 -2.25 -21.13 39.62
CA GLY A 230 -3.47 -21.96 39.71
C GLY A 230 -3.71 -22.83 38.47
N THR A 231 -3.01 -23.96 38.29
CA THR A 231 -3.53 -25.33 38.51
C THR A 231 -4.79 -25.73 37.71
N MET A 232 -4.56 -26.38 36.56
CA MET A 232 -5.07 -27.70 36.15
C MET A 232 -6.43 -28.17 36.71
N ARG A 233 -7.42 -28.40 35.84
CA ARG A 233 -8.36 -29.53 36.00
C ARG A 233 -9.00 -29.95 34.68
N ARG A 234 -8.66 -31.19 34.27
CA ARG A 234 -9.42 -32.01 33.31
C ARG A 234 -10.84 -32.23 33.83
N ARG A 235 -11.84 -32.27 32.93
CA ARG A 235 -12.96 -33.22 33.06
C ARG A 235 -13.62 -33.51 31.71
N ALA A 236 -13.59 -34.79 31.36
CA ALA A 236 -14.39 -35.41 30.31
C ALA A 236 -15.65 -36.03 30.94
N THR A 237 -16.78 -35.95 30.23
CA THR A 237 -18.01 -36.78 30.32
C THR A 237 -18.85 -36.37 29.09
N ARG A 238 -19.11 -37.15 28.04
CA ARG A 238 -19.76 -38.47 27.86
C ARG A 238 -21.19 -38.56 28.42
N ASN A 239 -22.19 -38.52 27.52
CA ASN A 239 -23.54 -39.13 27.54
C ASN A 239 -24.22 -38.74 26.21
N ARG A 240 -24.75 -39.57 25.28
CA ARG A 240 -25.66 -40.76 25.33
C ARG A 240 -26.88 -40.46 26.21
N THR A 241 -28.12 -40.33 25.75
CA THR A 241 -29.02 -41.09 24.85
C THR A 241 -30.17 -40.14 24.46
N ARG A 242 -31.03 -40.34 23.47
CA ARG A 242 -31.85 -41.52 23.13
C ARG A 242 -32.48 -41.31 21.76
#